data_AF-A0A7C3SVU4-F1
#
_entry.id   AF-A0A7C3SVU4-F1
#
_cell.length_a   1.000
_cell.length_b   1.000
_cell.length_c   1.000
_cell.angle_alpha   90.00
_cell.angle_beta   90.00
_cell.angle_gamma   90.00
#
_symmetry.space_group_name_H-M   'P 1'
#
loop_
_entity.id
_entity.type
_entity.pdbx_description
1 polymer ?
#
loop_
_entity_poly.entity_id
_entity_poly.type
_entity_poly.pdbx_seq_one_letter_code
_entity_poly.pdbx_strand_id
1 'polypeptide(L)'
;MARIKLHIQQPINEFTLKTLLEAHGYAIVNDFADVLITDDYSFALKYAKNQPTLILASAQQIPQAVELMRQGVYGYIFVPFQPDEAPMMVERALGLWEAGKNTVEKKIVSLKEIETETLLKTLAECHFNRSEAARRLGIGRNTLWRKLKKIKARNNSG
;
A
#
# COMPACT_ATOMS: atom_id res chain seq x y z
N MET A 1 5.87 -13.65 -7.98
CA MET A 1 4.63 -14.42 -7.87
C MET A 1 3.73 -13.72 -6.89
N ALA A 2 2.66 -13.09 -7.37
CA ALA A 2 1.77 -12.32 -6.52
C ALA A 2 0.88 -13.24 -5.67
N ARG A 3 0.61 -12.80 -4.44
CA ARG A 3 -0.20 -13.51 -3.45
C ARG A 3 -1.61 -12.95 -3.45
N ILE A 4 -2.60 -13.82 -3.51
CA ILE A 4 -4.02 -13.45 -3.57
C ILE A 4 -4.74 -14.06 -2.38
N LYS A 5 -5.53 -13.23 -1.70
CA LYS A 5 -6.47 -13.69 -0.68
C LYS A 5 -7.86 -13.75 -1.27
N LEU A 6 -8.53 -14.88 -1.09
CA LEU A 6 -9.93 -15.06 -1.44
C LEU A 6 -10.77 -14.97 -0.16
N HIS A 7 -11.82 -14.14 -0.20
CA HIS A 7 -12.86 -14.09 0.83
C HIS A 7 -14.21 -14.20 0.12
N ILE A 8 -14.56 -15.42 -0.29
CA ILE A 8 -15.71 -15.68 -1.14
C ILE A 8 -16.67 -16.60 -0.38
N GLN A 9 -17.90 -16.17 -0.20
CA GLN A 9 -18.94 -16.91 0.52
C GLN A 9 -19.46 -18.10 -0.29
N GLN A 10 -19.49 -17.99 -1.61
CA GLN A 10 -19.95 -19.07 -2.49
C GLN A 10 -18.81 -20.07 -2.79
N PRO A 11 -18.89 -21.34 -2.30
CA PRO A 11 -17.77 -22.29 -2.41
C PRO A 11 -17.39 -22.63 -3.86
N ILE A 12 -18.37 -22.63 -4.76
CA ILE A 12 -18.14 -22.90 -6.19
C ILE A 12 -17.29 -21.79 -6.81
N ASN A 13 -17.57 -20.53 -6.48
CA ASN A 13 -16.83 -19.39 -6.99
C ASN A 13 -15.41 -19.36 -6.43
N GLU A 14 -15.27 -19.63 -5.14
CA GLU A 14 -13.98 -19.73 -4.48
C GLU A 14 -13.09 -20.79 -5.14
N PHE A 15 -13.61 -22.01 -5.31
CA PHE A 15 -12.88 -23.11 -5.92
C PHE A 15 -12.49 -22.84 -7.37
N THR A 16 -13.43 -22.30 -8.16
CA THR A 16 -13.19 -21.99 -9.58
C THR A 16 -12.12 -20.93 -9.71
N LEU A 17 -12.24 -19.84 -8.95
CA LEU A 17 -11.30 -18.73 -9.00
C LEU A 17 -9.91 -19.12 -8.50
N LYS A 18 -9.85 -19.91 -7.42
CA LYS A 18 -8.61 -20.52 -6.92
C LYS A 18 -7.90 -21.27 -8.05
N THR A 19 -8.62 -22.16 -8.74
CA THR A 19 -8.08 -22.99 -9.84
C THR A 19 -7.55 -22.12 -10.99
N LEU A 20 -8.33 -21.12 -11.42
CA LEU A 20 -7.92 -20.22 -12.50
C LEU A 20 -6.66 -19.44 -12.13
N LEU A 21 -6.59 -18.90 -10.92
CA LEU A 21 -5.45 -18.10 -10.48
C LEU A 21 -4.19 -18.95 -10.26
N GLU A 22 -4.31 -20.13 -9.67
CA GLU A 22 -3.17 -21.04 -9.49
C GLU A 22 -2.60 -21.50 -10.84
N ALA A 23 -3.45 -21.76 -11.84
CA ALA A 23 -3.03 -22.11 -13.19
C ALA A 23 -2.22 -20.99 -13.88
N HIS A 24 -2.45 -19.73 -13.49
CA HIS A 24 -1.71 -18.56 -13.97
C HIS A 24 -0.52 -18.19 -13.07
N GLY A 25 -0.15 -19.05 -12.12
CA GLY A 25 1.03 -18.88 -11.29
C GLY A 25 0.85 -17.89 -10.13
N TYR A 26 -0.38 -17.64 -9.68
CA TYR A 26 -0.63 -16.87 -8.47
C TYR A 26 -0.65 -17.78 -7.23
N ALA A 27 -0.18 -17.25 -6.09
CA ALA A 27 -0.22 -17.97 -4.81
C ALA A 27 -1.47 -17.61 -4.02
N ILE A 28 -2.29 -18.60 -3.66
CA ILE A 28 -3.47 -18.37 -2.81
C ILE A 28 -3.09 -18.47 -1.34
N VAL A 29 -3.34 -17.40 -0.58
CA VAL A 29 -2.90 -17.27 0.82
C VAL A 29 -4.03 -16.79 1.74
N ASN A 30 -3.95 -17.16 3.01
CA ASN A 30 -4.94 -16.76 4.02
C ASN A 30 -4.56 -15.46 4.76
N ASP A 31 -3.28 -15.09 4.74
CA ASP A 31 -2.71 -14.00 5.53
C ASP A 31 -2.38 -12.78 4.66
N PHE A 32 -1.13 -12.31 4.71
CA PHE A 32 -0.66 -11.17 3.92
C PHE A 32 -0.73 -11.46 2.42
N ALA A 33 -1.61 -10.76 1.72
CA ALA A 33 -1.81 -10.87 0.28
C ALA A 33 -1.56 -9.53 -0.42
N ASP A 34 -1.16 -9.61 -1.68
CA ASP A 34 -0.93 -8.45 -2.54
C ASP A 34 -2.25 -7.96 -3.16
N VAL A 35 -3.23 -8.86 -3.37
CA VAL A 35 -4.59 -8.54 -3.82
C VAL A 35 -5.63 -9.28 -2.97
N LEU A 36 -6.75 -8.62 -2.65
CA LEU A 36 -7.95 -9.25 -2.09
C LEU A 36 -9.02 -9.43 -3.17
N ILE A 37 -9.64 -10.60 -3.26
CA ILE A 37 -10.85 -10.83 -4.06
C ILE A 37 -11.97 -11.31 -3.13
N THR A 38 -13.14 -10.67 -3.20
CA THR A 38 -14.26 -10.94 -2.26
C THR A 38 -15.62 -10.81 -2.93
N ASP A 39 -16.63 -11.57 -2.47
CA ASP A 39 -18.04 -11.33 -2.80
C ASP A 39 -18.79 -10.58 -1.68
N ASP A 40 -18.12 -10.34 -0.54
CA ASP A 40 -18.62 -9.47 0.54
C ASP A 40 -18.18 -8.01 0.32
N TYR A 41 -19.17 -7.13 0.10
CA TYR A 41 -18.96 -5.70 -0.13
C TYR A 41 -18.56 -4.91 1.11
N SER A 42 -19.04 -5.30 2.29
CA SER A 42 -18.64 -4.65 3.55
C SER A 42 -17.18 -4.98 3.84
N PHE A 43 -16.80 -6.23 3.59
CA PHE A 43 -15.41 -6.67 3.67
C PHE A 43 -14.55 -5.93 2.64
N ALA A 44 -15.04 -5.76 1.40
CA ALA A 44 -14.29 -5.05 0.36
C ALA A 44 -13.90 -3.61 0.77
N LEU A 45 -14.87 -2.83 1.26
CA LEU A 45 -14.65 -1.43 1.66
C LEU A 45 -13.66 -1.28 2.82
N LYS A 46 -13.65 -2.24 3.75
CA LYS A 46 -12.72 -2.23 4.89
C LYS A 46 -11.26 -2.34 4.43
N TYR A 47 -10.97 -3.09 3.37
CA TYR A 47 -9.61 -3.39 2.93
C TYR A 47 -9.15 -2.56 1.72
N ALA A 48 -10.09 -2.00 0.94
CA ALA A 48 -9.81 -1.21 -0.25
C ALA A 48 -8.86 0.00 -0.04
N LYS A 49 -8.71 0.49 1.19
CA LYS A 49 -7.76 1.57 1.52
C LYS A 49 -6.30 1.11 1.65
N ASN A 50 -6.07 -0.17 1.96
CA ASN A 50 -4.76 -0.68 2.35
C ASN A 50 -4.13 -1.60 1.29
N GLN A 51 -4.97 -2.22 0.47
CA GLN A 51 -4.54 -3.13 -0.59
C GLN A 51 -5.54 -3.08 -1.74
N PRO A 52 -5.12 -3.42 -2.97
CA PRO A 52 -6.04 -3.51 -4.08
C PRO A 52 -7.06 -4.62 -3.82
N THR A 53 -8.33 -4.24 -3.91
CA THR A 53 -9.48 -5.11 -3.65
C THR A 53 -10.34 -5.22 -4.89
N LEU A 54 -10.58 -6.44 -5.36
CA LEU A 54 -11.52 -6.78 -6.41
C LEU A 54 -12.77 -7.42 -5.79
N ILE A 55 -13.93 -7.17 -6.40
CA ILE A 55 -15.18 -7.81 -6.01
C ILE A 55 -15.72 -8.75 -7.08
N LEU A 56 -16.44 -9.79 -6.70
CA LEU A 56 -17.22 -10.58 -7.65
C LEU A 56 -18.56 -9.90 -7.92
N ALA A 57 -19.00 -9.86 -9.18
CA ALA A 57 -20.27 -9.26 -9.55
C ALA A 57 -20.97 -10.01 -10.71
N SER A 58 -22.26 -10.27 -10.56
CA SER A 58 -23.13 -10.64 -11.69
C SER A 58 -23.62 -9.39 -12.44
N ALA A 59 -24.31 -9.58 -13.57
CA ALA A 59 -24.90 -8.50 -14.36
C ALA A 59 -25.81 -7.56 -13.54
N GLN A 60 -26.61 -8.11 -12.62
CA GLN A 60 -27.51 -7.31 -11.78
C GLN A 60 -26.74 -6.51 -10.71
N GLN A 61 -25.53 -6.94 -10.36
CA GLN A 61 -24.71 -6.35 -9.31
C GLN A 61 -23.73 -5.30 -9.83
N ILE A 62 -23.53 -5.18 -11.15
CA ILE A 62 -22.62 -4.19 -11.76
C ILE A 62 -22.86 -2.76 -11.24
N PRO A 63 -24.11 -2.24 -11.15
CA PRO A 63 -24.34 -0.88 -10.64
C PRO A 63 -23.78 -0.67 -9.22
N GLN A 64 -23.92 -1.69 -8.36
CA GLN A 64 -23.40 -1.66 -7.01
C GLN A 64 -21.88 -1.82 -6.99
N ALA A 65 -21.32 -2.65 -7.87
CA ALA A 65 -19.88 -2.80 -8.02
C ALA A 65 -19.21 -1.49 -8.42
N VAL A 66 -19.80 -0.75 -9.36
CA VAL A 66 -19.34 0.58 -9.77
C VAL A 66 -19.39 1.59 -8.61
N GLU A 67 -20.42 1.52 -7.76
CA GLU A 67 -20.51 2.39 -6.58
C GLU A 67 -19.42 2.09 -5.55
N LEU A 68 -19.10 0.81 -5.34
CA LEU A 68 -17.97 0.40 -4.50
C LEU A 68 -16.63 0.88 -5.06
N MET A 69 -16.49 0.92 -6.40
CA MET A 69 -15.29 1.44 -7.03
C MET A 69 -15.07 2.93 -6.75
N ARG A 70 -16.15 3.72 -6.73
CA ARG A 70 -16.08 5.14 -6.33
C ARG A 70 -15.61 5.34 -4.89
N GLN A 71 -15.76 4.31 -4.06
CA GLN A 71 -15.36 4.31 -2.65
C GLN A 71 -13.97 3.68 -2.42
N GLY A 72 -13.26 3.32 -3.48
CA GLY A 72 -11.87 2.87 -3.44
C GLY A 72 -11.65 1.39 -3.73
N VAL A 73 -12.71 0.59 -3.90
CA VAL A 73 -12.55 -0.76 -4.46
C VAL A 73 -11.95 -0.64 -5.86
N TYR A 74 -10.98 -1.48 -6.19
CA TYR A 74 -10.22 -1.32 -7.42
C TYR A 74 -11.08 -1.62 -8.66
N GLY A 75 -11.85 -2.69 -8.60
CA GLY A 75 -12.66 -3.16 -9.73
C GLY A 75 -13.47 -4.40 -9.37
N TYR A 76 -14.07 -5.02 -10.38
CA TYR A 76 -14.84 -6.25 -10.23
C TYR A 76 -14.44 -7.31 -11.27
N ILE A 77 -14.69 -8.57 -10.94
CA ILE A 77 -14.61 -9.72 -11.84
C ILE A 77 -16.04 -10.20 -12.08
N PHE A 78 -16.40 -10.38 -13.35
CA PHE A 78 -17.73 -10.81 -13.74
C PHE A 78 -17.95 -12.29 -13.45
N VAL A 79 -19.15 -12.63 -12.96
CA VAL A 79 -19.61 -14.01 -12.80
C VAL A 79 -20.74 -14.25 -13.81
N PRO A 80 -20.64 -15.27 -14.69
CA PRO A 80 -19.68 -16.38 -14.69
C PRO A 80 -18.28 -16.03 -15.23
N PHE A 81 -17.24 -16.63 -14.60
CA PHE A 81 -15.83 -16.35 -14.91
C PHE A 81 -15.44 -16.76 -16.33
N GLN A 82 -14.65 -15.89 -16.98
CA GLN A 82 -13.90 -16.25 -18.17
C GLN A 82 -12.45 -16.64 -17.80
N PRO A 83 -11.78 -17.52 -18.58
CA PRO A 83 -10.46 -18.05 -18.23
C PRO A 83 -9.40 -16.99 -17.89
N ASP A 84 -9.37 -15.90 -18.66
CA ASP A 84 -8.32 -14.86 -18.56
C ASP A 84 -8.75 -13.63 -17.73
N GLU A 85 -10.03 -13.52 -17.38
CA GLU A 85 -10.58 -12.30 -16.79
C GLU A 85 -9.99 -12.01 -15.42
N ALA A 86 -10.00 -13.01 -14.53
CA ALA A 86 -9.49 -12.85 -13.18
C ALA A 86 -7.97 -12.55 -13.15
N PRO A 87 -7.11 -13.31 -13.86
CA PRO A 87 -5.69 -12.95 -14.02
C PRO A 87 -5.49 -11.53 -14.53
N MET A 88 -6.17 -11.12 -15.60
CA MET A 88 -6.05 -9.78 -16.17
C MET A 88 -6.43 -8.70 -15.15
N MET A 89 -7.52 -8.91 -14.40
CA MET A 89 -7.95 -7.95 -13.39
C MET A 89 -6.96 -7.84 -12.22
N VAL A 90 -6.35 -8.95 -11.81
CA VAL A 90 -5.27 -8.98 -10.80
C VAL A 90 -4.05 -8.20 -11.28
N GLU A 91 -3.58 -8.44 -12.50
CA GLU A 91 -2.42 -7.72 -13.07
C GLU A 91 -2.66 -6.21 -13.12
N ARG A 92 -3.84 -5.80 -13.61
CA ARG A 92 -4.24 -4.40 -13.63
C ARG A 92 -4.25 -3.81 -12.22
N ALA A 93 -4.83 -4.53 -11.26
CA ALA A 93 -4.93 -4.10 -9.88
C ALA A 93 -3.55 -3.86 -9.26
N LEU A 94 -2.60 -4.77 -9.47
CA LEU A 94 -1.23 -4.62 -9.00
C LEU A 94 -0.54 -3.42 -9.66
N GLY A 95 -0.59 -3.33 -11.00
CA GLY A 95 0.12 -2.28 -11.74
C GLY A 95 -0.37 -0.86 -11.43
N LEU A 96 -1.69 -0.64 -11.37
CA LEU A 96 -2.24 0.69 -11.04
C LEU A 96 -2.13 1.01 -9.56
N TRP A 97 -2.20 0.02 -8.67
CA TRP A 97 -1.99 0.24 -7.24
C TRP A 97 -0.56 0.67 -6.95
N GLU A 98 0.43 0.08 -7.61
CA GLU A 98 1.83 0.49 -7.53
C GLU A 98 2.07 1.87 -8.14
N ALA A 99 1.41 2.22 -9.26
CA ALA A 99 1.50 3.55 -9.84
C ALA A 99 0.84 4.64 -8.96
N GLY A 100 -0.28 4.32 -8.33
CA GLY A 100 -0.96 5.17 -7.34
C GLY A 100 -0.13 5.35 -6.07
N LYS A 101 0.52 4.27 -5.59
CA LYS A 101 1.53 4.34 -4.53
C LYS A 101 2.71 5.19 -4.93
N ASN A 102 3.26 5.11 -6.14
CA ASN A 102 4.37 5.99 -6.55
C ASN A 102 3.98 7.48 -6.63
N THR A 103 2.70 7.80 -6.74
CA THR A 103 2.19 9.19 -6.73
C THR A 103 1.90 9.69 -5.31
N VAL A 104 1.48 8.81 -4.39
CA VAL A 104 1.16 9.13 -2.98
C VAL A 104 2.36 8.90 -2.03
N GLU A 105 3.23 7.94 -2.33
CA GLU A 105 4.49 7.59 -1.66
C GLU A 105 5.69 8.38 -2.22
N LYS A 106 5.46 9.38 -3.10
CA LYS A 106 6.38 10.52 -3.19
C LYS A 106 6.22 11.40 -1.94
N LYS A 107 6.54 10.79 -0.79
CA LYS A 107 7.11 11.39 0.40
C LYS A 107 6.26 12.51 1.04
N ILE A 108 5.21 12.14 1.77
CA ILE A 108 4.95 12.86 3.05
C ILE A 108 5.87 12.24 4.11
N VAL A 109 7.18 12.30 3.89
CA VAL A 109 8.09 12.34 5.04
C VAL A 109 7.86 13.71 5.62
N SER A 110 7.47 13.75 6.89
CA SER A 110 7.19 15.02 7.55
C SER A 110 8.40 15.94 7.32
N LEU A 111 8.19 17.24 7.06
CA LEU A 111 9.31 18.20 6.97
C LEU A 111 10.30 18.05 8.16
N LYS A 112 9.78 17.61 9.32
CA LYS A 112 10.56 17.29 10.52
C LYS A 112 11.46 16.07 10.38
N GLU A 113 11.04 15.03 9.68
CA GLU A 113 11.82 13.81 9.44
C GLU A 113 12.90 14.05 8.38
N ILE A 114 12.59 14.79 7.31
CA ILE A 114 13.59 15.24 6.33
C ILE A 114 14.63 16.13 7.01
N GLU A 115 14.18 17.05 7.86
CA GLU A 115 15.08 17.88 8.65
C GLU A 115 15.97 17.02 9.57
N THR A 116 15.38 16.04 10.27
CA THR A 116 16.13 15.15 11.18
C THR A 116 17.20 14.34 10.43
N GLU A 117 16.84 13.77 9.29
CA GLU A 117 17.75 13.02 8.43
C GLU A 117 18.90 13.91 7.94
N THR A 118 18.58 15.12 7.47
CA THR A 118 19.56 16.09 6.97
C THR A 118 20.53 16.53 8.08
N LEU A 119 20.02 16.77 9.29
CA LEU A 119 20.83 17.12 10.45
C LEU A 119 21.79 16.00 10.85
N LEU A 120 21.31 14.76 10.91
CA LEU A 120 22.11 13.61 11.31
C LEU A 120 23.17 13.26 10.26
N LYS A 121 22.79 13.31 8.97
CA LYS A 121 23.71 13.07 7.85
C LYS A 121 24.84 14.09 7.82
N THR A 122 24.52 15.38 7.90
CA THR A 122 25.54 16.45 7.92
C THR A 122 26.45 16.32 9.15
N LEU A 123 25.89 15.92 10.30
CA LEU A 123 26.69 15.70 11.51
C LEU A 123 27.65 14.52 11.36
N ALA A 124 27.22 13.43 10.71
CA ALA A 124 28.08 12.26 10.43
C ALA A 124 29.18 12.60 9.43
N GLU A 125 28.86 13.30 8.33
CA GLU A 125 29.82 13.77 7.33
C GLU A 125 30.86 14.75 7.89
N CYS A 126 30.50 15.50 8.94
CA CYS A 126 31.40 16.39 9.66
C CYS A 126 32.11 15.70 10.84
N HIS A 127 32.10 14.36 10.93
CA HIS A 127 32.68 13.59 12.03
C HIS A 127 32.24 14.09 13.42
N PHE A 128 30.96 14.42 13.55
CA PHE A 128 30.34 14.98 14.76
C PHE A 128 30.87 16.35 15.20
N ASN A 129 31.61 17.06 14.33
CA ASN A 129 32.00 18.45 14.53
C ASN A 129 30.78 19.37 14.35
N ARG A 130 30.21 19.79 15.49
CA ARG A 130 28.98 20.57 15.56
C ARG A 130 29.11 21.96 14.93
N SER A 131 30.29 22.56 14.99
CA SER A 131 30.54 23.89 14.41
C SER A 131 30.54 23.82 12.89
N GLU A 132 31.21 22.80 12.34
CA GLU A 132 31.30 22.60 10.90
C GLU A 132 29.97 22.12 10.30
N ALA A 133 29.25 21.22 11.00
CA ALA A 133 27.91 20.81 10.59
C ALA A 133 26.91 21.98 10.58
N ALA A 134 26.93 22.84 11.60
CA ALA A 134 26.07 24.02 11.66
C ALA A 134 26.38 25.02 10.52
N ARG A 135 27.67 25.22 10.22
CA ARG A 135 28.13 26.06 9.12
C ARG A 135 27.66 25.53 7.76
N ARG A 136 27.80 24.23 7.51
CA ARG A 136 27.33 23.57 6.28
C ARG A 136 25.82 23.61 6.12
N LEU A 137 25.08 23.55 7.22
CA LEU A 137 23.62 23.66 7.24
C LEU A 137 23.11 25.11 7.16
N GLY A 138 23.99 26.11 7.21
CA GLY A 138 23.59 27.52 7.19
C GLY A 138 22.81 27.97 8.43
N ILE A 139 22.93 27.25 9.55
CA ILE A 139 22.21 27.54 10.80
C ILE A 139 23.18 27.84 11.95
N GLY A 140 22.70 28.57 12.96
CA GLY A 140 23.49 28.79 14.17
C GLY A 140 23.76 27.49 14.94
N ARG A 141 24.94 27.36 15.56
CA ARG A 141 25.32 26.21 16.41
C ARG A 141 24.28 25.89 17.49
N ASN A 142 23.72 26.93 18.12
CA ASN A 142 22.68 26.79 19.15
C ASN A 142 21.36 26.25 18.57
N THR A 143 21.03 26.60 17.32
CA THR A 143 19.85 26.11 16.61
C THR A 143 19.98 24.62 16.30
N LEU A 144 21.15 24.19 15.82
CA LEU A 144 21.47 22.79 15.57
C LEU A 144 21.33 21.96 16.86
N TRP A 145 21.90 22.44 17.97
CA TRP A 145 21.86 21.73 19.25
C TRP A 145 20.43 21.59 19.80
N ARG A 146 19.62 22.66 19.73
CA ARG A 146 18.20 22.64 20.14
C ARG A 146 17.41 21.58 19.36
N LYS A 147 17.65 21.47 18.05
CA LYS A 147 16.98 20.48 17.18
C LYS A 147 17.45 19.05 17.52
N LEU A 148 18.75 18.82 17.69
CA LEU A 148 19.30 17.52 18.08
C LEU A 148 18.82 17.03 19.45
N LYS A 149 18.71 17.93 20.44
CA LYS A 149 18.18 17.59 21.77
C LYS A 149 16.73 17.10 21.69
N LYS A 150 15.91 17.75 20.85
CA LYS A 150 14.51 17.37 20.61
C LYS A 150 14.39 16.00 19.94
N ILE A 151 15.33 15.65 19.05
CA ILE A 151 15.42 14.32 18.42
C ILE A 151 15.75 13.25 19.47
N LYS A 152 16.79 13.47 20.30
CA LYS A 152 17.19 12.50 21.34
C LYS A 152 16.09 12.26 22.38
N ALA A 153 15.37 13.29 22.80
CA ALA A 153 14.27 13.16 23.76
C ALA A 153 13.11 12.31 23.22
N ARG A 154 12.91 12.27 21.89
CA ARG A 154 11.84 11.49 21.24
C ARG A 154 12.18 10.00 21.12
N ASN A 155 13.46 9.67 20.98
CA ASN A 155 13.92 8.28 20.84
C ASN A 155 14.10 7.56 22.19
N ASN A 156 14.03 8.28 23.32
CA ASN A 156 14.18 7.74 24.67
C ASN A 156 12.84 7.47 25.38
N SER A 157 11.72 7.49 24.65
CA SER A 157 10.35 7.28 25.18
C SER A 157 9.63 6.10 24.51
N GLY A 158 10.40 5.11 24.02
CA GLY A 158 9.90 3.85 23.47
C GLY A 158 10.29 2.69 24.36
#